data_AF-A0A2S7WAE5-F1
#
_entry.id   AF-A0A2S7WAE5-F1
#
_cell.length_a   1.000
_cell.length_b   1.000
_cell.length_c   1.000
_cell.angle_alpha   90.00
_cell.angle_beta   90.00
_cell.angle_gamma   90.00
#
_symmetry.space_group_name_H-M   'P 1'
#
loop_
_entity.id
_entity.type
_entity.pdbx_description
1 polymer ?
#
loop_
_entity_poly.entity_id
_entity_poly.type
_entity_poly.pdbx_seq_one_letter_code
_entity_poly.pdbx_strand_id
1 'polypeptide(L)'
;MAFFPTSEVTYQSYNGDVLSLRVLGYGGNENSAIEDAQMRAMETLFFRGIPNSSLSNPLIGFNENELKRSHNNYFKDFFGYKRFLTFISETTFIGGQKQKVIATKIDKKSAKQDMVDALVVAVDVFVNVKTLRKDLEDQNVIRKFGF
;
A
#
# COMPACT_ATOMS: atom_id res chain seq x y z
N MET A 1 -1.12 -17.16 -3.99
CA MET A 1 -1.05 -15.78 -3.49
C MET A 1 -2.37 -15.49 -2.81
N ALA A 2 -2.37 -15.10 -1.53
CA ALA A 2 -3.58 -14.78 -0.79
C ALA A 2 -3.95 -13.31 -1.02
N PHE A 3 -5.24 -13.03 -1.22
CA PHE A 3 -5.78 -11.68 -1.42
C PHE A 3 -6.74 -11.35 -0.27
N PHE A 4 -6.45 -10.27 0.47
CA PHE A 4 -7.24 -9.81 1.61
C PHE A 4 -7.96 -8.49 1.28
N PRO A 5 -9.30 -8.44 1.33
CA PRO A 5 -10.12 -7.39 0.70
C PRO A 5 -10.27 -6.09 1.51
N THR A 6 -9.68 -5.96 2.71
CA THR A 6 -9.85 -4.76 3.54
C THR A 6 -8.63 -3.84 3.47
N SER A 7 -8.86 -2.55 3.20
CA SER A 7 -7.85 -1.50 3.34
C SER A 7 -7.90 -0.99 4.77
N GLU A 8 -7.28 -1.71 5.70
CA GLU A 8 -7.19 -1.33 7.11
C GLU A 8 -6.03 -0.35 7.31
N VAL A 9 -6.17 0.84 6.71
CA VAL A 9 -5.21 1.94 6.78
C VAL A 9 -5.86 3.09 7.56
N THR A 10 -5.23 3.47 8.66
CA THR A 10 -5.69 4.55 9.55
C THR A 10 -4.66 5.67 9.58
N TYR A 11 -5.12 6.89 9.33
CA TYR A 11 -4.30 8.09 9.48
C TYR A 11 -3.78 8.26 10.92
N GLN A 12 -2.49 8.56 11.08
CA GLN A 12 -1.92 8.97 12.37
C GLN A 12 -1.57 10.46 12.38
N SER A 13 -0.69 10.89 11.46
CA SER A 13 -0.26 12.28 11.37
C SER A 13 0.33 12.61 9.99
N TYR A 14 0.41 13.89 9.64
CA TYR A 14 1.09 14.37 8.44
C TYR A 14 1.65 15.77 8.70
N ASN A 15 2.95 15.95 8.48
CA ASN A 15 3.64 17.22 8.71
C ASN A 15 3.89 18.03 7.42
N GLY A 16 3.32 17.62 6.28
CA GLY A 16 3.55 18.22 4.97
C GLY A 16 4.57 17.46 4.11
N ASP A 17 5.55 16.80 4.73
CA ASP A 17 6.58 16.03 4.01
C ASP A 17 6.41 14.52 4.26
N VAL A 18 6.24 14.14 5.52
CA VAL A 18 6.13 12.74 5.98
C VAL A 18 4.72 12.46 6.52
N LEU A 19 4.10 11.42 5.97
CA LEU A 19 2.79 10.89 6.36
C LEU A 19 3.00 9.64 7.23
N SER A 20 2.40 9.62 8.41
CA SER A 20 2.36 8.46 9.29
C SER A 20 1.00 7.77 9.19
N LEU A 21 1.02 6.47 8.91
CA LEU A 21 -0.16 5.62 8.74
C LEU A 21 -0.04 4.38 9.63
N ARG A 22 -1.11 4.01 10.32
CA ARG A 22 -1.22 2.69 10.92
C ARG A 22 -1.89 1.75 9.94
N VAL A 23 -1.23 0.64 9.63
CA VAL A 23 -1.69 -0.30 8.62
C VAL A 23 -1.67 -1.71 9.15
N LEU A 24 -2.74 -2.46 8.86
CA LEU A 24 -2.75 -3.91 9.04
C LEU A 24 -2.25 -4.61 7.78
N GLY A 25 -1.27 -5.49 7.96
CA GLY A 25 -0.71 -6.32 6.90
C GLY A 25 -0.81 -7.80 7.23
N TYR A 26 -0.82 -8.61 6.18
CA TYR A 26 -1.14 -10.02 6.24
C TYR A 26 -0.04 -10.86 5.59
N GLY A 27 0.40 -11.91 6.27
CA GLY A 27 1.48 -12.74 5.77
C GLY A 27 1.59 -14.12 6.42
N GLY A 28 2.43 -14.97 5.86
CA GLY A 28 2.78 -16.27 6.47
C GLY A 28 3.80 -16.12 7.61
N ASN A 29 4.53 -15.01 7.63
CA ASN A 29 5.49 -14.61 8.65
C ASN A 29 5.50 -13.09 8.81
N GLU A 30 6.20 -12.60 9.83
CA GLU A 30 6.24 -11.18 10.19
C GLU A 30 6.72 -10.31 9.03
N ASN A 31 7.87 -10.65 8.42
CA ASN A 31 8.41 -9.90 7.30
C ASN A 31 7.43 -9.78 6.12
N SER A 32 6.76 -10.87 5.75
CA SER A 32 5.77 -10.86 4.66
C SER A 32 4.54 -10.03 5.02
N ALA A 33 4.14 -10.00 6.29
CA ALA A 33 3.01 -9.23 6.76
C ALA A 33 3.34 -7.74 6.83
N ILE A 34 4.55 -7.38 7.27
CA ILE A 34 5.06 -6.00 7.25
C ILE A 34 5.12 -5.48 5.81
N GLU A 35 5.64 -6.29 4.88
CA GLU A 35 5.71 -5.92 3.47
C GLU A 35 4.32 -5.70 2.85
N ASP A 36 3.35 -6.57 3.16
CA ASP A 36 1.97 -6.39 2.72
C ASP A 36 1.35 -5.11 3.30
N ALA A 37 1.63 -4.77 4.56
CA ALA A 37 1.18 -3.50 5.16
C ALA A 37 1.77 -2.28 4.43
N GLN A 38 3.07 -2.30 4.15
CA GLN A 38 3.75 -1.22 3.43
C GLN A 38 3.18 -1.05 2.01
N MET A 39 2.93 -2.15 1.30
CA MET A 39 2.30 -2.13 -0.01
C MET A 39 0.88 -1.54 0.06
N ARG A 40 0.07 -1.97 1.03
CA ARG A 40 -1.30 -1.44 1.25
C ARG A 40 -1.31 0.04 1.57
N ALA A 41 -0.34 0.53 2.34
CA ALA A 41 -0.17 1.95 2.63
C ALA A 41 -0.04 2.75 1.33
N MET A 42 0.84 2.27 0.43
CA MET A 42 1.10 2.91 -0.86
C MET A 42 -0.08 2.83 -1.81
N GLU A 43 -0.72 1.66 -1.94
CA GLU A 43 -1.92 1.51 -2.78
C GLU A 43 -3.07 2.40 -2.31
N THR A 44 -3.27 2.49 -1.00
CA THR A 44 -4.32 3.36 -0.44
C THR A 44 -4.02 4.83 -0.71
N LEU A 45 -2.77 5.25 -0.49
CA LEU A 45 -2.33 6.61 -0.80
C LEU A 45 -2.48 6.95 -2.29
N PHE A 46 -2.22 5.99 -3.18
CA PHE A 46 -2.29 6.19 -4.63
C PHE A 46 -3.70 6.22 -5.20
N PHE A 47 -4.56 5.30 -4.76
CA PHE A 47 -5.81 4.98 -5.47
C PHE A 47 -7.08 5.24 -4.65
N ARG A 48 -6.97 5.42 -3.34
CA ARG A 48 -8.12 5.61 -2.44
C ARG A 48 -8.12 6.96 -1.74
N GLY A 49 -6.92 7.48 -1.45
CA GLY A 49 -6.75 8.58 -0.50
C GLY A 49 -6.80 8.08 0.95
N ILE A 50 -6.41 8.95 1.87
CA ILE A 50 -6.32 8.68 3.30
C ILE A 50 -7.43 9.47 4.03
N PRO A 51 -8.50 8.78 4.50
CA PRO A 51 -9.57 9.43 5.23
C PRO A 51 -9.07 10.22 6.44
N ASN A 52 -9.77 11.30 6.78
CA ASN A 52 -9.45 12.18 7.92
C ASN A 52 -8.07 12.85 7.85
N SER A 53 -7.50 12.99 6.65
CA SER A 53 -6.25 13.70 6.40
C SER A 53 -6.40 14.74 5.29
N SER A 54 -5.42 15.63 5.14
CA SER A 54 -5.35 16.53 3.97
C SER A 54 -5.04 15.79 2.66
N LEU A 55 -4.71 14.50 2.73
CA LEU A 55 -4.52 13.59 1.60
C LEU A 55 -5.75 12.69 1.43
N SER A 56 -6.95 13.23 1.67
CA SER A 56 -8.23 12.51 1.55
C SER A 56 -8.53 12.04 0.13
N ASN A 57 -7.96 12.71 -0.88
CA ASN A 57 -8.03 12.29 -2.27
C ASN A 57 -6.81 11.42 -2.65
N PRO A 58 -6.97 10.48 -3.58
CA PRO A 58 -5.87 9.67 -4.10
C PRO A 58 -4.79 10.56 -4.74
N LEU A 59 -3.52 10.22 -4.53
CA LEU A 59 -2.40 10.93 -5.16
C LEU A 59 -2.39 10.79 -6.69
N ILE A 60 -2.87 9.67 -7.22
CA ILE A 60 -2.84 9.36 -8.66
C ILE A 60 -4.26 9.42 -9.24
N GLY A 61 -5.18 8.65 -8.67
CA GLY A 61 -6.59 8.64 -9.10
C GLY A 61 -7.31 7.36 -8.73
N PHE A 62 -8.65 7.37 -8.83
CA PHE A 62 -9.49 6.24 -8.37
C PHE A 62 -9.50 5.02 -9.30
N ASN A 63 -9.18 5.19 -10.60
CA ASN A 63 -9.25 4.09 -11.57
C ASN A 63 -7.97 3.24 -11.58
N GLU A 64 -7.76 2.49 -10.49
CA GLU A 64 -6.56 1.68 -10.26
C GLU A 64 -6.19 0.78 -11.45
N ASN A 65 -7.17 0.07 -12.03
CA ASN A 65 -6.93 -0.85 -13.13
C ASN A 65 -6.45 -0.16 -14.41
N GLU A 66 -7.06 0.99 -14.74
CA GLU A 66 -6.65 1.78 -15.90
C GLU A 66 -5.27 2.39 -15.67
N LEU A 67 -5.03 2.99 -14.50
CA LEU A 67 -3.76 3.62 -14.14
C LEU A 67 -2.59 2.63 -14.10
N LYS A 68 -2.81 1.44 -13.53
CA LYS A 68 -1.82 0.35 -13.52
C LYS A 68 -1.51 -0.14 -14.94
N ARG A 69 -2.49 -0.11 -15.86
CA ARG A 69 -2.27 -0.47 -17.28
C ARG A 69 -1.54 0.62 -18.06
N SER A 70 -1.95 1.88 -17.90
CA SER A 70 -1.36 3.01 -18.63
C SER A 70 0.09 3.29 -18.19
N HIS A 71 0.42 3.00 -16.93
CA HIS A 71 1.77 3.16 -16.37
C HIS A 71 2.37 1.81 -15.92
N ASN A 72 2.17 0.75 -16.71
CA ASN A 72 2.58 -0.62 -16.36
C ASN A 72 4.06 -0.71 -15.98
N ASN A 73 4.96 -0.11 -16.77
CA ASN A 73 6.40 -0.15 -16.46
C ASN A 73 6.71 0.47 -15.10
N TYR A 74 6.13 1.64 -14.81
CA TYR A 74 6.29 2.31 -13.53
C TYR A 74 5.82 1.42 -12.38
N PHE A 75 4.59 0.89 -12.44
CA PHE A 75 4.02 0.13 -11.33
C PHE A 75 4.64 -1.27 -11.18
N LYS A 76 5.10 -1.87 -12.27
CA LYS A 76 5.87 -3.11 -12.23
C LYS A 76 7.19 -2.90 -11.47
N ASP A 77 7.87 -1.79 -11.72
CA ASP A 77 9.10 -1.49 -11.00
C ASP A 77 8.82 -1.05 -9.56
N PHE A 78 7.77 -0.23 -9.37
CA PHE A 78 7.37 0.30 -8.09
C PHE A 78 7.02 -0.79 -7.09
N PHE A 79 6.10 -1.69 -7.44
CA PHE A 79 5.62 -2.77 -6.57
C PHE A 79 6.40 -4.07 -6.77
N GLY A 80 6.69 -4.47 -8.02
CA GLY A 80 7.32 -5.75 -8.32
C GLY A 80 8.78 -5.84 -7.90
N TYR A 81 9.56 -4.76 -8.08
CA TYR A 81 10.95 -4.68 -7.59
C TYR A 81 11.05 -3.96 -6.24
N LYS A 82 9.92 -3.77 -5.55
CA LYS A 82 9.85 -3.14 -4.22
C LYS A 82 10.48 -1.75 -4.12
N ARG A 83 10.54 -1.00 -5.23
CA ARG A 83 11.04 0.39 -5.24
C ARG A 83 10.23 1.29 -4.30
N PHE A 84 8.97 0.95 -4.01
CA PHE A 84 8.15 1.65 -3.02
C PHE A 84 8.85 1.82 -1.64
N LEU A 85 9.73 0.89 -1.26
CA LEU A 85 10.48 0.95 -0.01
C LEU A 85 11.38 2.19 0.10
N THR A 86 11.85 2.75 -1.03
CA THR A 86 12.71 3.94 -1.01
C THR A 86 11.99 5.21 -0.58
N PHE A 87 10.65 5.17 -0.53
CA PHE A 87 9.81 6.29 -0.08
C PHE A 87 9.30 6.09 1.34
N ILE A 88 9.64 4.97 1.99
CA ILE A 88 9.32 4.69 3.38
C ILE A 88 10.53 5.07 4.22
N SER A 89 10.37 6.07 5.08
CA SER A 89 11.44 6.53 5.96
C SER A 89 11.60 5.64 7.19
N GLU A 90 10.50 5.10 7.71
CA GLU A 90 10.49 4.27 8.90
C GLU A 90 9.30 3.31 8.88
N THR A 91 9.44 2.16 9.53
CA THR A 91 8.34 1.25 9.83
C THR A 91 8.47 0.76 11.26
N THR A 92 7.45 1.00 12.09
CA THR A 92 7.43 0.62 13.50
C THR A 92 6.44 -0.52 13.69
N PHE A 93 6.91 -1.65 14.21
CA PHE A 93 6.04 -2.76 14.56
C PHE A 93 5.25 -2.46 15.84
N ILE A 94 3.92 -2.60 15.78
CA ILE A 94 3.02 -2.35 16.91
C ILE A 94 2.61 -3.66 17.58
N GLY A 95 2.33 -4.69 16.78
CA GLY A 95 1.93 -5.99 17.29
C GLY A 95 1.47 -6.93 16.19
N GLY A 96 1.40 -8.22 16.50
CA GLY A 96 0.98 -9.23 15.53
C GLY A 96 0.29 -10.41 16.19
N GLN A 97 -0.70 -10.95 15.50
CA GLN A 97 -1.44 -12.12 15.96
C GLN A 97 -1.88 -12.99 14.79
N LYS A 98 -1.98 -14.29 15.02
CA LYS A 98 -2.54 -15.21 14.03
C LYS A 98 -4.06 -15.05 14.01
N GLN A 99 -4.62 -14.83 12.84
CA GLN A 99 -6.06 -14.76 12.63
C GLN A 99 -6.47 -15.61 11.45
N LYS A 100 -7.69 -16.14 11.51
CA LYS A 100 -8.33 -16.78 10.37
C LYS A 100 -8.86 -15.70 9.45
N VAL A 101 -8.27 -15.62 8.28
CA VAL A 101 -8.57 -14.61 7.26
C VAL A 101 -9.05 -15.29 5.99
N ILE A 102 -9.95 -14.61 5.27
CA ILE A 102 -10.44 -15.10 3.98
C ILE A 102 -9.33 -14.88 2.96
N ALA A 103 -8.71 -15.96 2.48
CA ALA A 103 -7.79 -15.91 1.37
C ALA A 103 -8.42 -16.54 0.13
N THR A 104 -8.29 -15.86 -1.00
CA THR A 104 -8.59 -16.47 -2.29
C THR A 104 -7.37 -17.30 -2.70
N LYS A 105 -7.49 -18.64 -2.71
CA LYS A 105 -6.50 -19.51 -3.35
C LYS A 105 -6.79 -19.50 -4.84
N ILE A 106 -5.87 -18.94 -5.63
CA ILE A 106 -5.92 -18.99 -7.09
C ILE A 106 -5.23 -20.28 -7.52
N ASP A 107 -6.01 -21.33 -7.75
CA ASP A 107 -5.54 -22.50 -8.51
C ASP A 107 -5.94 -22.34 -9.98
N LYS A 108 -5.11 -22.88 -10.89
CA LYS A 108 -5.19 -22.71 -12.37
C LYS A 108 -6.56 -23.03 -13.03
N LYS A 109 -7.57 -23.48 -12.28
CA LYS A 109 -8.92 -23.79 -12.78
C LYS A 109 -10.08 -23.22 -11.95
N SER A 110 -9.88 -22.77 -10.71
CA SER A 110 -10.95 -22.20 -9.87
C SER A 110 -10.39 -21.28 -8.78
N ALA A 111 -10.97 -20.10 -8.60
CA ALA A 111 -10.76 -19.27 -7.42
C ALA A 111 -11.67 -19.79 -6.29
N LYS A 112 -11.09 -20.43 -5.27
CA LYS A 112 -11.83 -20.87 -4.08
C LYS A 112 -11.44 -19.98 -2.90
N GLN A 113 -12.42 -19.34 -2.28
CA GLN A 113 -12.23 -18.66 -1.01
C GLN A 113 -12.17 -19.71 0.10
N ASP A 114 -11.12 -19.65 0.90
CA ASP A 114 -10.88 -20.56 2.01
C ASP A 114 -10.39 -19.76 3.22
N MET A 115 -10.71 -20.23 4.42
CA MET A 115 -10.19 -19.61 5.64
C MET A 115 -8.79 -20.17 5.90
N VAL A 116 -7.80 -19.28 5.94
CA VAL A 116 -6.41 -19.66 6.24
C VAL A 116 -5.93 -18.92 7.48
N ASP A 117 -5.10 -19.58 8.27
CA ASP A 117 -4.37 -18.93 9.34
C ASP A 117 -3.30 -18.03 8.71
N ALA A 118 -3.43 -16.72 8.88
CA ALA A 118 -2.40 -15.75 8.52
C ALA A 118 -1.92 -15.01 9.77
N LEU A 119 -0.66 -14.60 9.74
CA LEU A 119 -0.17 -13.61 10.67
C LEU A 119 -0.66 -12.23 10.21
N VAL A 120 -1.42 -11.57 11.08
CA VAL A 120 -1.85 -10.19 10.90
C VAL A 120 -0.97 -9.32 11.78
N VAL A 121 -0.30 -8.34 11.20
CA VAL A 121 0.55 -7.39 11.92
C VAL A 121 0.03 -5.98 11.77
N ALA A 122 0.06 -5.22 12.86
CA ALA A 122 -0.13 -3.79 12.87
C ALA A 122 1.24 -3.11 12.84
N VAL A 123 1.43 -2.22 11.87
CA VAL A 123 2.63 -1.40 11.75
C VAL A 123 2.27 0.07 11.56
N ASP A 124 3.11 0.95 12.08
CA ASP A 124 3.09 2.35 11.70
C ASP A 124 4.12 2.55 10.58
N VAL A 125 3.66 3.04 9.42
CA VAL A 125 4.45 3.28 8.22
C VAL A 125 4.61 4.79 8.02
N PHE A 126 5.85 5.24 7.91
CA PHE A 126 6.18 6.64 7.66
C PHE A 126 6.60 6.80 6.21
N VAL A 127 5.78 7.49 5.43
CA VAL A 127 5.95 7.68 3.99
C VAL A 127 6.39 9.11 3.70
N ASN A 128 7.50 9.28 2.99
CA ASN A 128 7.92 10.58 2.47
C ASN A 128 7.09 10.91 1.22
N VAL A 129 5.96 11.58 1.45
CA VAL A 129 4.99 11.94 0.39
C VAL A 129 5.59 12.96 -0.58
N LYS A 130 6.51 13.81 -0.11
CA LYS A 130 7.16 14.82 -0.95
C LYS A 130 8.06 14.19 -2.02
N THR A 131 8.95 13.28 -1.64
CA THR A 131 9.80 12.57 -2.61
C THR A 131 8.99 11.65 -3.51
N LEU A 132 7.96 11.01 -2.95
CA LEU A 132 7.03 10.16 -3.69
C LEU A 132 6.27 10.93 -4.77
N ARG A 133 5.71 12.11 -4.43
CA ARG A 133 5.01 12.97 -5.39
C ARG A 133 5.95 13.41 -6.51
N LYS A 134 7.16 13.84 -6.17
CA LYS A 134 8.16 14.25 -7.16
C LYS A 134 8.53 13.11 -8.11
N ASP A 135 8.70 11.88 -7.60
CA ASP A 135 8.95 10.71 -8.44
C ASP A 135 7.79 10.43 -9.40
N LEU A 136 6.54 10.50 -8.92
CA LEU A 136 5.36 10.32 -9.76
C LEU A 136 5.28 11.40 -10.87
N GLU A 137 5.63 12.64 -10.55
CA GLU A 137 5.70 13.73 -11.52
C GLU A 137 6.82 13.55 -12.55
N ASP A 138 8.01 13.16 -12.12
CA ASP A 138 9.17 12.96 -13.00
C ASP A 138 9.00 11.73 -13.90
N GLN A 139 8.24 10.73 -13.46
CA GLN A 139 7.85 9.57 -14.25
C GLN A 139 6.56 9.78 -15.06
N ASN A 140 6.02 11.01 -15.11
CA ASN A 140 4.80 11.39 -15.82
C ASN A 140 3.55 10.58 -15.43
N VAL A 141 3.51 10.03 -14.21
CA VAL A 141 2.35 9.30 -13.67
C VAL A 141 1.27 10.28 -13.22
N ILE A 142 1.68 11.44 -12.71
CA ILE A 142 0.80 12.55 -12.36
C ILE A 142 1.31 13.85 -13.02
N ARG A 143 0.44 14.84 -13.16
CA ARG A 143 0.82 16.14 -13.71
C ARG A 143 1.64 16.92 -12.70
N LYS A 144 2.66 17.62 -13.19
CA LYS A 144 3.42 18.61 -12.42
C LYS A 144 2.49 19.78 -12.04
N PHE A 145 2.41 20.08 -10.76
CA PHE A 145 1.70 21.27 -10.30
C PHE A 145 2.67 22.45 -10.20
N GLY A 146 2.56 23.40 -11.14
CA GLY A 146 3.36 24.63 -11.16
C GLY A 146 4.68 24.51 -11.94
N PHE A 147 4.99 25.54 -12.73
CA PHE A 147 6.27 25.74 -13.42
C PHE A 147 7.25 26.49 -12.52
#